data_AF-A0A8S3HKL0-F1
#
_entry.id   AF-A0A8S3HKL0-F1
#
_cell.length_a   1.000
_cell.length_b   1.000
_cell.length_c   1.000
_cell.angle_alpha   90.00
_cell.angle_beta   90.00
_cell.angle_gamma   90.00
#
_symmetry.space_group_name_H-M   'P 1'
#
loop_
_entity.id
_entity.type
_entity.pdbx_description
1 polymer ?
#
loop_
_entity_poly.entity_id
_entity_poly.type
_entity_poly.pdbx_seq_one_letter_code
_entity_poly.pdbx_strand_id
1 'polypeptide(L)' 'MVNSYGLNGMGMQAIALFHQIPRELLDEATYVCALNACSHSGLVGEARLIFKNIEMKTMRIYSTMVY' A
#
# COMPACT_ATOMS: atom_id res chain seq x y z
N MET A 1 12.41 -3.36 -5.11
CA MET A 1 12.41 -4.31 -3.98
C MET A 1 11.05 -4.96 -3.78
N VAL A 2 9.92 -4.24 -3.69
CA VAL A 2 8.58 -4.87 -3.55
C VAL A 2 8.15 -5.66 -4.79
N ASN A 3 8.50 -5.19 -6.00
CA ASN A 3 8.17 -5.87 -7.26
C ASN A 3 8.77 -7.29 -7.40
N SER A 4 9.92 -7.55 -6.76
CA SER A 4 10.61 -8.85 -6.81
C SER A 4 9.89 -9.94 -5.98
N TYR A 5 9.18 -9.53 -4.92
CA TYR A 5 8.46 -10.42 -4.01
C TYR A 5 7.07 -10.79 -4.55
N GLY A 6 6.44 -9.90 -5.33
CA GLY A 6 5.15 -10.19 -5.98
C GLY A 6 5.21 -11.37 -6.97
N LEU A 7 6.37 -11.59 -7.62
CA LEU A 7 6.56 -12.63 -8.64
C LEU A 7 6.85 -14.03 -8.07
N ASN A 8 7.27 -14.15 -6.80
CA ASN A 8 7.69 -15.42 -6.20
C ASN A 8 6.67 -16.01 -5.19
N GLY A 9 5.42 -15.54 -5.18
CA GLY A 9 4.43 -15.95 -4.16
C GLY A 9 4.72 -15.37 -2.76
N MET A 10 5.58 -14.36 -2.68
CA MET A 10 6.03 -13.73 -1.45
C MET A 10 5.22 -12.46 -1.12
N GLY A 11 3.95 -12.37 -1.58
CA GLY A 11 3.10 -11.20 -1.35
C GLY A 11 2.95 -10.84 0.12
N MET A 12 2.92 -11.83 1.03
CA MET A 12 2.91 -11.58 2.47
C MET A 12 4.17 -10.84 2.96
N GLN A 13 5.35 -11.14 2.41
CA GLN A 13 6.60 -10.46 2.79
C GLN A 13 6.65 -9.05 2.20
N ALA A 14 6.16 -8.86 0.97
CA ALA A 14 5.98 -7.54 0.38
C ALA A 14 5.08 -6.64 1.25
N ILE A 15 3.98 -7.20 1.76
CA ILE A 15 3.04 -6.48 2.63
C ILE A 15 3.62 -6.25 4.03
N ALA A 16 4.36 -7.21 4.59
CA ALA A 16 5.07 -7.01 5.84
C ALA A 16 6.08 -5.86 5.76
N LEU A 17 6.83 -5.76 4.65
CA LEU A 17 7.73 -4.63 4.40
C LEU A 17 6.97 -3.32 4.22
N PHE A 18 5.84 -3.33 3.51
CA PHE A 18 4.98 -2.16 3.34
C PHE A 18 4.54 -1.59 4.71
N HIS A 19 4.11 -2.45 5.63
CA HIS A 19 3.68 -2.04 6.98
C HIS A 19 4.82 -1.52 7.87
N GLN A 20 6.08 -1.75 7.50
CA GLN A 20 7.25 -1.20 8.20
C GLN A 20 7.62 0.21 7.73
N ILE A 21 7.11 0.66 6.57
CA ILE A 21 7.41 1.99 6.05
C ILE A 21 6.53 3.03 6.78
N PRO A 22 7.12 4.08 7.37
CA PRO A 22 6.36 5.19 7.97
C PRO A 22 5.38 5.79 6.95
N ARG A 23 4.16 6.10 7.39
CA ARG A 23 3.10 6.61 6.49
C ARG A 23 3.48 7.90 5.78
N GLU A 24 4.33 8.70 6.42
CA GLU A 24 4.85 9.96 5.92
C GLU A 24 5.79 9.75 4.72
N LEU A 25 6.43 8.57 4.64
CA LEU A 25 7.35 8.18 3.56
C LEU A 25 6.67 7.34 2.48
N LEU A 26 5.40 6.95 2.66
CA LEU A 26 4.64 6.22 1.65
C LEU A 26 4.24 7.16 0.50
N ASP A 27 4.75 6.86 -0.69
CA ASP A 27 4.40 7.50 -1.95
C ASP A 27 3.48 6.60 -2.81
N GLU A 28 2.98 7.17 -3.91
CA GLU A 28 2.09 6.48 -4.84
C GLU A 28 2.71 5.19 -5.39
N ALA A 29 4.01 5.22 -5.71
CA ALA A 29 4.74 4.06 -6.22
C ALA A 29 4.76 2.90 -5.21
N THR A 30 4.91 3.19 -3.92
CA THR A 30 4.89 2.18 -2.85
C THR A 30 3.51 1.56 -2.68
N TYR A 31 2.44 2.34 -2.79
CA TYR A 31 1.06 1.84 -2.78
C TYR A 31 0.79 0.92 -3.98
N VAL A 32 1.17 1.35 -5.20
CA VAL A 32 1.03 0.55 -6.42
C VAL A 32 1.79 -0.77 -6.31
N CYS A 33 3.02 -0.74 -5.79
CA CYS A 33 3.80 -1.94 -5.55
C CYS A 33 3.11 -2.93 -4.58
N ALA A 34 2.55 -2.44 -3.48
CA ALA A 34 1.85 -3.27 -2.50
C ALA A 34 0.56 -3.86 -3.06
N LEU A 35 -0.23 -3.08 -3.81
CA LEU A 35 -1.44 -3.54 -4.49
C LEU A 35 -1.12 -4.62 -5.54
N ASN A 36 -0.02 -4.46 -6.28
CA ASN A 36 0.41 -5.46 -7.25
C ASN A 36 0.79 -6.78 -6.56
N ALA A 37 1.51 -6.71 -5.42
CA ALA A 37 1.82 -7.89 -4.62
C ALA A 37 0.56 -8.59 -4.09
N CYS A 38 -0.46 -7.83 -3.68
CA CYS A 38 -1.75 -8.39 -3.29
C CYS A 38 -2.46 -9.08 -4.46
N SER A 39 -2.44 -8.48 -5.65
CA SER A 39 -3.04 -9.03 -6.87
C SER A 39 -2.42 -10.37 -7.25
N HIS A 40 -1.08 -10.46 -7.25
CA HIS A 40 -0.37 -11.69 -7.58
C HIS A 40 -0.51 -12.80 -6.51
N SER A 41 -0.79 -12.44 -5.25
CA SER A 41 -0.83 -13.40 -4.13
C SER A 41 -2.22 -13.67 -3.58
N GLY A 42 -3.28 -13.13 -4.20
CA GLY A 42 -4.66 -13.31 -3.75
C GLY A 42 -5.01 -12.64 -2.41
N LEU A 43 -4.23 -11.64 -1.96
CA LEU A 43 -4.40 -10.98 -0.66
C LEU A 43 -5.46 -9.86 -0.72
N VAL A 44 -6.71 -10.23 -1.02
CA VAL A 44 -7.82 -9.27 -1.23
C VAL A 44 -8.11 -8.44 0.02
N GLY A 45 -7.98 -9.02 1.22
CA GLY A 45 -8.16 -8.30 2.48
C GLY A 45 -7.17 -7.16 2.66
N GLU A 46 -5.89 -7.43 2.43
CA GLU A 46 -4.81 -6.43 2.51
C GLU A 46 -4.97 -5.35 1.44
N ALA A 47 -5.30 -5.73 0.20
CA ALA A 47 -5.58 -4.76 -0.86
C ALA A 47 -6.66 -3.75 -0.45
N ARG A 48 -7.75 -4.22 0.18
CA ARG A 48 -8.85 -3.36 0.64
C ARG A 48 -8.40 -2.39 1.75
N LEU A 49 -7.57 -2.84 2.68
CA LEU A 49 -7.01 -1.98 3.73
C LEU A 49 -6.08 -0.91 3.15
N ILE A 50 -5.28 -1.27 2.15
CA ILE A 50 -4.39 -0.35 1.46
C ILE A 50 -5.20 0.71 0.71
N PHE A 51 -6.26 0.32 -0.04
CA PHE A 51 -7.15 1.27 -0.70
C PHE A 51 -7.79 2.28 0.26
N LYS A 52 -8.28 1.81 1.41
CA LYS A 52 -8.89 2.70 2.42
C LYS A 52 -7.89 3.72 2.99
N ASN A 53 -6.61 3.35 3.10
CA ASN A 53 -5.56 4.27 3.53
C ASN A 53 -5.30 5.39 2.51
N ILE A 54 -5.36 5.07 1.22
CA ILE A 54 -5.20 6.05 0.13
C ILE A 54 -6.33 7.09 0.20
N GLU A 55 -7.59 6.62 0.33
CA GLU A 55 -8.77 7.51 0.44
C GLU A 55 -8.68 8.44 1.66
N MET A 56 -8.24 7.92 2.82
CA MET A 56 -8.05 8.75 4.02
C MET A 56 -6.93 9.78 3.86
N LYS A 57 -5.84 9.46 3.15
CA LYS A 57 -4.75 10.42 2.89
C LYS A 57 -5.27 11.59 2.03
N THR A 58 -6.05 11.29 1.00
CA THR A 58 -6.72 12.28 0.16
C THR A 58 -7.66 13.17 0.96
N MET A 59 -8.55 12.58 1.79
CA MET A 59 -9.46 13.35 2.65
C MET A 59 -8.74 14.23 3.68
N ARG A 60 -7.63 13.76 4.26
CA ARG A 60 -6.83 14.54 5.21
C ARG A 60 -6.22 15.77 4.56
N ILE A 61 -5.67 15.64 3.36
CA ILE A 61 -5.10 16.76 2.60
C ILE A 61 -6.17 17.83 2.35
N TYR A 62 -7.37 17.43 1.91
CA TYR A 62 -8.49 18.36 1.74
C TYR A 62 -8.89 19.04 3.05
N SER A 63 -8.99 18.30 4.15
CA SER A 63 -9.37 18.88 5.46
C SER A 63 -8.36 19.90 5.98
N THR A 64 -7.07 19.70 5.72
CA THR A 64 -6.02 20.67 6.12
C THR A 64 -5.93 21.89 5.21
N MET A 65 -6.50 21.84 4.00
CA MET A 65 -6.56 22.98 3.08
C MET A 65 -7.76 23.90 3.33
N VAL A 66 -8.72 23.49 4.17
CA VAL A 66 -9.95 24.25 4.49
C VAL A 66 -9.80 25.11 5.76
N TYR A 67 -8.59 25.19 6.33
CA TYR A 67 -8.25 26.06 7.48
C TYR A 67 -7.13 27.04 7.14
#